data_AF-V5GQJ8-F1
#
_entry.id   AF-V5GQJ8-F1
#
_cell.length_a   1.000
_cell.length_b   1.000
_cell.length_c   1.000
_cell.angle_alpha   90.00
_cell.angle_beta   90.00
_cell.angle_gamma   90.00
#
_symmetry.space_group_name_H-M   'P 1'
#
loop_
_entity.id
_entity.type
_entity.pdbx_description
1 polymer ?
#
loop_
_entity_poly.entity_id
_entity_poly.type
_entity_poly.pdbx_seq_one_letter_code
_entity_poly.pdbx_strand_id
1 'polypeptide(L)'
;MSVIQRVVKPTTRKGKKVLMRKEPQLIEGPKKALFFQGRKTSEKVRSLLKDLYDIKKPEAARLSRKNDITIFENATPVEDFCKKLETPLFMMGSHSKKRPDNLVVGRMFNYSLLDMVELYVESYEGLKEFAASKITIGTKPCLIFNGPQW
;
A
#
# COMPACT_ATOMS: atom_id res chain seq x y z
N MET A 1 -29.50 -0.01 -21.59
CA MET A 1 -29.10 1.24 -20.91
C MET A 1 -28.79 0.92 -19.46
N SER A 2 -27.52 0.99 -19.04
CA SER A 2 -27.15 0.83 -17.64
C SER A 2 -27.74 1.99 -16.84
N VAL A 3 -28.62 1.70 -15.90
CA VAL A 3 -29.20 2.71 -15.00
C VAL A 3 -28.05 3.39 -14.27
N ILE A 4 -27.83 4.68 -14.54
CA ILE A 4 -26.89 5.51 -13.78
C ILE A 4 -27.35 5.41 -12.33
N GLN A 5 -26.58 4.72 -11.49
CA GLN A 5 -26.88 4.60 -10.07
C GLN A 5 -27.13 6.01 -9.53
N ARG A 6 -28.31 6.21 -8.94
CA ARG A 6 -28.74 7.50 -8.38
C ARG A 6 -27.65 7.97 -7.42
N VAL A 7 -27.01 9.09 -7.74
CA VAL A 7 -25.98 9.69 -6.87
C VAL A 7 -26.65 10.05 -5.56
N VAL A 8 -26.45 9.21 -4.53
CA VAL A 8 -27.04 9.39 -3.21
C VAL A 8 -26.38 10.60 -2.58
N LYS A 9 -27.13 11.70 -2.46
CA LYS A 9 -26.63 12.90 -1.77
C LYS A 9 -26.34 12.54 -0.31
N PRO A 10 -25.18 12.93 0.23
CA PRO A 10 -24.84 12.65 1.62
C PRO A 10 -25.85 13.28 2.56
N THR A 11 -26.41 12.49 3.46
CA THR A 11 -27.39 12.93 4.45
C THR A 11 -26.74 13.69 5.62
N THR A 12 -25.46 13.44 5.90
CA THR A 12 -24.73 14.06 7.01
C THR A 12 -23.60 14.98 6.52
N ARG A 13 -23.34 16.05 7.28
CA ARG A 13 -22.23 16.98 7.04
C ARG A 13 -20.87 16.26 7.00
N LYS A 14 -20.66 15.28 7.89
CA LYS A 14 -19.43 14.48 7.92
C LYS A 14 -19.29 13.62 6.66
N GLY A 15 -20.36 12.94 6.24
CA GLY A 15 -20.36 12.16 5.00
C GLY A 15 -20.06 13.02 3.77
N LYS A 16 -20.65 14.22 3.69
CA LYS A 16 -20.38 15.18 2.61
C LYS A 16 -18.90 15.56 2.54
N LYS A 17 -18.27 15.88 3.67
CA LYS A 17 -16.84 16.22 3.73
C LYS A 17 -15.94 15.05 3.29
N VAL A 18 -16.29 13.81 3.65
CA VAL A 18 -15.52 12.63 3.22
C VAL A 18 -15.63 12.42 1.71
N LEU A 19 -16.84 12.54 1.14
CA LEU A 19 -17.05 12.38 -0.30
C LEU A 19 -16.30 13.47 -1.10
N MET A 20 -16.40 14.74 -0.69
CA MET A 20 -15.64 15.84 -1.30
C MET A 20 -14.12 15.64 -1.23
N ARG A 21 -13.62 15.02 -0.15
CA ARG A 21 -12.19 14.71 -0.04
C ARG A 21 -11.76 13.59 -0.99
N LYS A 22 -12.67 12.68 -1.33
CA LYS A 22 -12.41 11.56 -2.27
C LYS A 22 -12.52 11.97 -3.74
N GLU A 23 -13.20 13.07 -4.03
CA GLU A 23 -13.30 13.61 -5.38
C GLU A 23 -11.92 14.06 -5.90
N PRO A 24 -11.68 14.00 -7.22
CA PRO A 24 -10.45 14.50 -7.82
C PRO A 24 -10.20 15.96 -7.43
N GLN A 25 -8.96 16.28 -7.05
CA GLN A 25 -8.55 17.61 -6.62
C GLN A 25 -7.47 18.14 -7.56
N LEU A 26 -7.46 19.45 -7.81
CA LEU A 26 -6.40 20.08 -8.60
C LEU A 26 -5.02 19.93 -7.95
N ILE A 27 -4.98 20.05 -6.61
CA ILE A 27 -3.78 19.85 -5.79
C ILE A 27 -4.03 18.62 -4.93
N GLU A 28 -3.34 17.53 -5.23
CA GLU A 28 -3.48 16.28 -4.49
C GLU A 28 -2.74 16.31 -3.16
N GLY A 29 -3.29 15.61 -2.16
CA GLY A 29 -2.60 15.32 -0.91
C GLY A 29 -1.55 14.21 -1.05
N PRO A 30 -0.85 13.86 0.05
CA PRO A 30 0.12 12.77 0.03
C PRO A 30 -0.57 11.43 -0.24
N LYS A 31 0.07 10.60 -1.08
CA LYS A 31 -0.42 9.25 -1.41
C LYS A 31 -0.23 8.30 -0.23
N LYS A 32 -1.35 7.75 0.25
CA LYS A 32 -1.38 6.72 1.30
C LYS A 32 -1.03 5.35 0.75
N ALA A 33 -0.35 4.56 1.57
CA ALA A 33 0.04 3.18 1.23
C ALA A 33 -0.67 2.14 2.11
N LEU A 34 -1.14 1.07 1.49
CA LEU A 34 -1.73 -0.09 2.16
C LEU A 34 -0.72 -1.23 2.27
N PHE A 35 -0.45 -1.69 3.48
CA PHE A 35 0.44 -2.82 3.75
C PHE A 35 -0.38 -4.03 4.19
N PHE A 36 -0.22 -5.16 3.54
CA PHE A 36 -0.96 -6.38 3.90
C PHE A 36 -0.21 -7.66 3.55
N GLN A 37 -0.70 -8.76 4.10
CA GLN A 37 -0.13 -10.09 3.93
C GLN A 37 -1.02 -10.92 3.01
N GLY A 38 -0.40 -11.64 2.09
CA GLY A 38 -1.06 -12.67 1.27
C GLY A 38 -1.34 -13.95 2.07
N ARG A 39 -1.66 -15.04 1.36
CA ARG A 39 -1.98 -16.35 1.97
C ARG A 39 -0.84 -16.89 2.84
N LYS A 40 0.39 -16.81 2.32
CA LYS A 40 1.62 -17.24 2.99
C LYS A 40 2.63 -16.10 2.94
N THR A 41 3.31 -15.83 4.06
CA THR A 41 4.33 -14.79 4.18
C THR A 41 5.37 -15.27 5.19
N SER A 42 6.66 -15.08 4.91
CA SER A 42 7.74 -15.40 5.85
C SER A 42 7.87 -14.33 6.94
N GLU A 43 8.54 -14.67 8.03
CA GLU A 43 8.77 -13.71 9.12
C GLU A 43 9.70 -12.57 8.69
N LYS A 44 10.65 -12.85 7.80
CA LYS A 44 11.52 -11.85 7.16
C LYS A 44 10.69 -10.78 6.45
N VAL A 45 9.81 -11.19 5.52
CA VAL A 45 8.94 -10.26 4.79
C VAL A 45 7.94 -9.57 5.71
N ARG A 46 7.45 -10.25 6.76
CA ARG A 46 6.54 -9.65 7.75
C ARG A 46 7.20 -8.52 8.53
N SER A 47 8.47 -8.69 8.91
CA SER A 47 9.26 -7.69 9.61
C SER A 47 9.59 -6.53 8.68
N LEU A 48 10.03 -6.81 7.45
CA LEU A 48 10.24 -5.79 6.42
C LEU A 48 8.99 -4.93 6.17
N LEU A 49 7.83 -5.57 5.97
CA LEU A 49 6.56 -4.86 5.80
C LEU A 49 6.22 -3.96 6.99
N LYS A 50 6.59 -4.37 8.21
CA LYS A 50 6.36 -3.57 9.42
C LYS A 50 7.26 -2.34 9.43
N ASP A 51 8.53 -2.51 9.12
CA ASP A 51 9.50 -1.40 9.07
C ASP A 51 9.13 -0.39 7.98
N LEU A 52 8.77 -0.86 6.79
CA LEU A 52 8.30 -0.01 5.69
C LEU A 52 7.00 0.73 6.06
N TYR A 53 6.09 0.07 6.77
CA TYR A 53 4.90 0.70 7.32
C TYR A 53 5.26 1.81 8.32
N ASP A 54 6.21 1.57 9.22
CA ASP A 54 6.64 2.54 10.22
C ASP A 54 7.33 3.75 9.57
N ILE A 55 8.14 3.55 8.52
CA ILE A 55 8.76 4.63 7.72
C ILE A 55 7.70 5.49 7.02
N LYS A 56 6.63 4.87 6.51
CA LYS A 56 5.60 5.56 5.73
C LYS A 56 4.55 6.30 6.59
N LYS A 57 4.56 6.14 7.91
CA LYS A 57 3.65 6.87 8.81
C LYS A 57 3.84 8.40 8.70
N PRO A 58 2.75 9.18 8.74
CA PRO A 58 1.38 8.79 9.06
C PRO A 58 0.54 8.29 7.89
N GLU A 59 1.03 8.39 6.64
CA GLU A 59 0.28 8.09 5.42
C GLU A 59 0.32 6.60 5.04
N ALA A 60 0.04 5.75 6.04
CA ALA A 60 0.12 4.30 5.93
C ALA A 60 -1.06 3.63 6.64
N ALA A 61 -1.68 2.66 5.97
CA ALA A 61 -2.68 1.76 6.52
C ALA A 61 -2.18 0.33 6.47
N ARG A 62 -2.60 -0.51 7.42
CA ARG A 62 -2.18 -1.92 7.48
C ARG A 62 -3.36 -2.84 7.75
N LEU A 63 -3.43 -3.95 7.03
CA LEU A 63 -4.35 -5.06 7.35
C LEU A 63 -3.64 -6.07 8.26
N SER A 64 -4.30 -6.42 9.36
CA SER A 64 -3.76 -7.38 10.34
C SER A 64 -3.98 -8.84 9.93
N ARG A 65 -5.06 -9.12 9.17
CA ARG A 65 -5.42 -10.46 8.73
C ARG A 65 -4.66 -10.81 7.45
N LYS A 66 -4.38 -12.11 7.28
CA LYS A 66 -3.91 -12.66 6.01
C LYS A 66 -5.06 -12.63 5.01
N ASN A 67 -4.74 -12.30 3.76
CA ASN A 67 -5.72 -12.19 2.69
C ASN A 67 -5.36 -13.22 1.63
N ASP A 68 -6.33 -14.02 1.22
CA ASP A 68 -6.12 -15.01 0.18
C ASP A 68 -6.28 -14.35 -1.20
N ILE A 69 -5.19 -13.73 -1.67
CA ILE A 69 -5.17 -12.95 -2.91
C ILE A 69 -3.99 -13.40 -3.76
N THR A 70 -4.28 -13.84 -4.98
CA THR A 70 -3.30 -14.03 -6.06
C THR A 70 -3.37 -12.84 -6.99
N ILE A 71 -2.57 -11.80 -6.72
CA ILE A 71 -2.79 -10.48 -7.32
C ILE A 71 -2.62 -10.44 -8.85
N PHE A 72 -1.74 -11.27 -9.40
CA PHE A 72 -1.52 -11.39 -10.84
C PHE A 72 -2.62 -12.19 -11.57
N GLU A 73 -3.47 -12.93 -10.84
CA GLU A 73 -4.63 -13.61 -11.41
C GLU A 73 -5.89 -12.76 -11.25
N ASN A 74 -6.05 -12.12 -10.08
CA ASN A 74 -7.19 -11.26 -9.79
C ASN A 74 -6.80 -10.12 -8.83
N ALA A 75 -6.80 -8.90 -9.35
CA ALA A 75 -6.50 -7.68 -8.58
C ALA A 75 -7.74 -7.05 -7.90
N THR A 76 -8.96 -7.45 -8.28
CA THR A 76 -10.23 -6.87 -7.78
C THR A 76 -10.29 -6.73 -6.25
N PRO A 77 -9.88 -7.75 -5.45
CA PRO A 77 -9.92 -7.61 -3.98
C PRO A 77 -9.01 -6.49 -3.46
N VAL A 78 -7.88 -6.25 -4.14
CA VAL A 78 -6.92 -5.19 -3.77
C VAL A 78 -7.46 -3.83 -4.17
N GLU A 79 -8.09 -3.73 -5.34
CA GLU A 79 -8.79 -2.51 -5.79
C GLU A 79 -9.89 -2.11 -4.79
N ASP A 80 -10.70 -3.08 -4.34
CA ASP A 80 -11.74 -2.86 -3.34
C ASP A 80 -11.18 -2.40 -2.00
N PHE A 81 -10.07 -3.00 -1.53
CA PHE A 81 -9.39 -2.55 -0.32
C PHE A 81 -8.85 -1.12 -0.47
N CYS A 82 -8.22 -0.83 -1.60
CA CYS A 82 -7.65 0.48 -1.88
C CYS A 82 -8.73 1.57 -1.97
N LYS A 83 -9.87 1.25 -2.58
CA LYS A 83 -11.05 2.12 -2.65
C LYS A 83 -11.70 2.36 -1.30
N LYS A 84 -11.76 1.32 -0.47
CA LYS A 84 -12.34 1.39 0.88
C LYS A 84 -11.47 2.22 1.83
N LEU A 85 -10.14 2.03 1.78
CA LEU A 85 -9.18 2.65 2.69
C LEU A 85 -8.58 3.97 2.17
N GLU A 86 -8.93 4.39 0.95
CA GLU A 86 -8.36 5.58 0.29
C GLU A 86 -6.83 5.48 0.14
N THR A 87 -6.33 4.31 -0.28
CA THR A 87 -4.89 4.04 -0.44
C THR A 87 -4.54 3.79 -1.90
N PRO A 88 -4.00 4.78 -2.63
CA PRO A 88 -3.61 4.59 -4.03
C PRO A 88 -2.35 3.75 -4.20
N LEU A 89 -1.56 3.54 -3.15
CA LEU A 89 -0.38 2.68 -3.16
C LEU A 89 -0.66 1.43 -2.32
N PHE A 90 -0.06 0.31 -2.69
CA PHE A 90 -0.12 -0.89 -1.86
C PHE A 90 1.17 -1.70 -1.91
N MET A 91 1.34 -2.52 -0.88
CA MET A 91 2.44 -3.44 -0.74
C MET A 91 1.94 -4.74 -0.10
N MET A 92 2.15 -5.85 -0.80
CA MET A 92 1.73 -7.18 -0.40
C MET A 92 2.95 -8.09 -0.18
N GLY A 93 3.05 -8.67 1.01
CA GLY A 93 4.05 -9.70 1.29
C GLY A 93 3.52 -11.10 0.99
N SER A 94 4.29 -11.88 0.23
CA SER A 94 3.98 -13.26 -0.13
C SER A 94 5.20 -14.18 -0.02
N HIS A 95 4.99 -15.48 0.07
CA HIS A 95 6.08 -16.46 0.11
C HIS A 95 5.62 -17.79 -0.51
N SER A 96 6.40 -18.31 -1.44
CA SER A 96 6.20 -19.62 -2.10
C SER A 96 7.53 -20.25 -2.48
N LYS A 97 7.56 -21.54 -2.84
CA LYS A 97 8.80 -22.19 -3.31
C LYS A 97 9.34 -21.57 -4.60
N LYS A 98 8.45 -21.18 -5.53
CA LYS A 98 8.83 -20.56 -6.83
C LYS A 98 9.23 -19.09 -6.67
N ARG A 99 8.61 -18.40 -5.71
CA ARG A 99 8.87 -16.99 -5.36
C ARG A 99 9.05 -16.90 -3.84
N PRO A 100 10.25 -17.21 -3.32
CA PRO A 100 10.54 -17.04 -1.90
C PRO A 100 10.50 -15.54 -1.55
N ASP A 101 10.25 -15.21 -0.28
CA ASP A 101 10.35 -13.86 0.29
C ASP A 101 9.96 -12.70 -0.67
N ASN A 102 8.77 -12.81 -1.26
CA ASN A 102 8.34 -11.96 -2.36
C ASN A 102 7.53 -10.75 -1.87
N LEU A 103 7.89 -9.57 -2.34
CA LEU A 103 7.22 -8.33 -2.04
C LEU A 103 6.61 -7.76 -3.33
N VAL A 104 5.28 -7.66 -3.38
CA VAL A 104 4.60 -7.03 -4.51
C VAL A 104 4.29 -5.58 -4.15
N VAL A 105 4.74 -4.65 -4.98
CA VAL A 105 4.45 -3.21 -4.85
C VAL A 105 3.61 -2.80 -6.04
N GLY A 106 2.58 -1.99 -5.81
CA GLY A 106 1.77 -1.47 -6.91
C GLY A 106 1.08 -0.17 -6.59
N ARG A 107 0.54 0.44 -7.65
CA ARG A 107 -0.17 1.72 -7.61
C ARG A 107 -1.44 1.65 -8.42
N MET A 108 -2.42 2.38 -7.94
CA MET A 108 -3.74 2.50 -8.52
C MET A 108 -3.89 3.85 -9.22
N PHE A 109 -4.70 3.88 -10.27
CA PHE A 109 -5.23 5.09 -10.88
C PHE A 109 -6.76 5.00 -10.89
N ASN A 110 -7.44 5.98 -10.29
CA ASN A 110 -8.90 5.97 -10.12
C ASN A 110 -9.45 4.66 -9.52
N TYR A 111 -8.74 4.13 -8.51
CA TYR A 111 -9.05 2.84 -7.85
C TYR A 111 -8.98 1.60 -8.74
N SER A 112 -8.47 1.71 -9.95
CA SER A 112 -8.10 0.58 -10.79
C SER A 112 -6.58 0.39 -10.78
N LEU A 113 -6.12 -0.85 -10.93
CA LEU A 113 -4.71 -1.16 -10.98
C LEU A 113 -4.04 -0.49 -12.19
N LEU A 114 -2.99 0.29 -11.94
CA LEU A 114 -2.20 0.93 -12.99
C LEU A 114 -0.97 0.08 -13.33
N ASP A 115 -0.14 -0.18 -12.32
CA ASP A 115 1.07 -0.99 -12.46
C ASP A 115 1.40 -1.70 -11.14
N MET A 116 2.20 -2.76 -11.26
CA MET A 116 2.70 -3.56 -10.15
C MET A 116 4.04 -4.20 -10.52
N VAL A 117 4.89 -4.40 -9.51
CA VAL A 117 6.20 -5.04 -9.63
C VAL A 117 6.40 -6.04 -8.49
N GLU A 118 7.03 -7.17 -8.79
CA GLU A 118 7.50 -8.13 -7.80
C GLU A 118 8.97 -7.86 -7.48
N LEU A 119 9.30 -7.78 -6.19
CA LEU A 119 10.64 -7.60 -5.68
C LEU A 119 10.98 -8.77 -4.77
N TYR A 120 12.05 -9.48 -5.13
CA TYR A 120 12.57 -10.58 -4.33
C TYR A 120 13.46 -10.04 -3.20
N VAL A 121 13.18 -10.44 -1.96
CA VAL A 121 13.98 -10.05 -0.80
C VAL A 121 15.02 -11.13 -0.51
N GLU A 122 16.26 -10.87 -0.91
CA GLU A 122 17.38 -11.77 -0.65
C GLU A 122 17.85 -11.68 0.81
N SER A 123 18.36 -10.52 1.21
CA SER A 123 18.80 -10.20 2.56
C SER A 123 17.97 -9.08 3.18
N TYR A 124 17.76 -9.13 4.49
CA TYR A 124 17.03 -8.12 5.26
C TYR A 124 17.63 -8.03 6.67
N GLU A 125 17.96 -6.81 7.07
CA GLU A 125 18.31 -6.43 8.44
C GLU A 125 17.26 -5.43 8.92
N GLY A 126 16.70 -5.66 10.09
CA GLY A 126 15.58 -4.88 10.60
C GLY A 126 16.00 -3.57 11.25
N LEU A 127 15.11 -2.57 11.26
CA LEU A 127 15.39 -1.27 11.92
C LEU A 127 15.77 -1.40 13.40
N LYS A 128 15.38 -2.50 14.05
CA LYS A 128 15.67 -2.79 15.47
C LYS A 128 17.07 -3.35 15.71
N GLU A 129 17.73 -3.87 14.69
CA GLU A 129 19.05 -4.48 14.80
C GLU A 129 20.16 -3.42 14.80
N PHE A 130 19.87 -2.24 14.25
CA PHE A 130 20.78 -1.11 14.26
C PHE A 130 20.77 -0.39 15.61
N ALA A 131 21.96 -0.17 16.16
CA ALA A 131 22.18 0.70 17.32
C ALA A 131 22.07 2.19 16.92
N ALA A 132 20.89 2.60 16.46
CA ALA A 132 20.60 3.94 15.98
C ALA A 132 19.50 4.61 16.81
N SER A 133 19.48 5.94 16.81
CA SER A 133 18.39 6.72 17.40
C SER A 133 17.10 6.50 16.62
N LYS A 134 15.96 6.59 17.31
CA LYS A 134 14.64 6.45 16.67
C LYS A 134 14.38 7.63 15.72
N ILE A 135 13.92 7.33 14.52
CA ILE A 135 13.52 8.33 13.53
C ILE A 135 12.17 8.93 13.93
N THR A 136 12.05 10.26 13.88
CA THR A 136 10.80 10.96 14.13
C THR A 136 9.78 10.64 13.03
N ILE A 137 8.55 10.29 13.42
CA ILE A 137 7.46 9.97 12.49
C ILE A 137 7.15 11.18 11.60
N GLY A 138 6.93 10.95 10.30
CA GLY A 138 6.60 12.01 9.34
C GLY A 138 7.80 12.79 8.82
N THR A 139 9.03 12.40 9.19
CA THR A 139 10.26 12.99 8.62
C THR A 139 10.30 12.71 7.11
N LYS A 140 10.52 13.76 6.31
CA LYS A 140 10.68 13.63 4.86
C LYS A 140 12.04 12.98 4.56
N PRO A 141 12.09 11.82 3.90
CA PRO A 141 13.36 11.15 3.60
C PRO A 141 14.14 11.88 2.50
N CYS A 142 15.46 11.78 2.56
CA CYS A 142 16.34 12.10 1.44
C CYS A 142 16.50 10.86 0.56
N LEU A 143 16.49 11.04 -0.76
CA LEU A 143 16.65 9.95 -1.73
C LEU A 143 17.96 10.13 -2.48
N ILE A 144 18.72 9.07 -2.61
CA ILE A 144 19.97 9.03 -3.38
C ILE A 144 19.87 7.81 -4.29
N PHE A 145 19.92 8.05 -5.60
CA PHE A 145 19.95 7.01 -6.62
C PHE A 145 21.36 6.94 -7.19
N ASN A 146 22.05 5.84 -6.91
CA ASN A 146 23.42 5.62 -7.36
C ASN A 146 23.45 4.58 -8.47
N GLY A 147 23.89 4.98 -9.65
CA GLY A 147 24.07 4.10 -10.80
C GLY A 147 23.64 4.78 -12.11
N PRO A 148 24.27 4.44 -13.25
CA PRO A 148 23.99 5.08 -14.54
C PRO A 148 22.68 4.65 -15.20
N GLN A 149 22.03 3.60 -14.68
CA GLN A 149 20.78 3.03 -15.22
C GLN A 149 19.52 3.57 -14.53
N TRP A 150 19.70 4.43 -13.52
CA TRP A 150 18.63 5.17 -12.86
C TRP A 150 18.33 6.46 -13.62
#